data_AF-A0A3A4KC74-F1
#
_entry.id   AF-A0A3A4KC74-F1
#
_cell.length_a   1.000
_cell.length_b   1.000
_cell.length_c   1.000
_cell.angle_alpha   90.00
_cell.angle_beta   90.00
_cell.angle_gamma   90.00
#
_symmetry.space_group_name_H-M   'P 1'
#
loop_
_entity.id
_entity.type
_entity.pdbx_description
1 polymer ?
#
loop_
_entity_poly.entity_id
_entity_poly.type
_entity_poly.pdbx_seq_one_letter_code
_entity_poly.pdbx_strand_id
1 'polypeptide(L)'
;MMDGVRRMNSGRVAGLIAVLVTTLAVAACGGGGGYGGPPLPPIPEGIPPGPGTPLPPFDIDAPGRTAEQLRDWAEGQSKALGISVTALEAYGYAAAVMARSRPDCGIAWTTLAGIARVETKHGTHGGARVGPDGKVSPPIRGPVLDGSPGMEQVLDTEASAKEGHAVYARAMGPFQFIPETWQRWGVDANGDGVADPDNIDDAALTAARYLCARGGNLTTAEGWQQALWAYNKSDIYMQNVRTHAAAYSVGRRA
;
A
#
# COMPACT_ATOMS: atom_id res chain seq x y z
N MET A 1 -54.36 47.33 -25.07
CA MET A 1 -54.97 48.65 -24.78
C MET A 1 -54.85 48.88 -23.29
N MET A 2 -54.05 49.91 -22.92
CA MET A 2 -54.15 50.83 -21.78
C MET A 2 -54.56 50.28 -20.39
N ASP A 3 -54.02 50.67 -19.24
CA ASP A 3 -52.93 51.57 -18.82
C ASP A 3 -52.89 51.49 -17.28
N GLY A 4 -51.72 51.70 -16.67
CA GLY A 4 -51.58 52.32 -15.34
C GLY A 4 -51.76 51.40 -14.12
N VAL A 5 -51.12 51.62 -12.95
CA VAL A 5 -50.47 52.82 -12.42
C VAL A 5 -49.42 52.40 -11.38
N ARG A 6 -48.24 53.03 -11.45
CA ARG A 6 -47.18 53.07 -10.43
C ARG A 6 -47.65 53.74 -9.14
N ARG A 7 -47.17 53.28 -7.98
CA ARG A 7 -46.77 54.18 -6.87
C ARG A 7 -45.51 53.68 -6.17
N MET A 8 -44.42 54.42 -6.39
CA MET A 8 -43.29 54.55 -5.47
C MET A 8 -43.73 55.45 -4.32
N ASN A 9 -43.30 55.16 -3.09
CA ASN A 9 -43.33 56.11 -2.00
C ASN A 9 -41.92 56.26 -1.42
N SER A 10 -41.42 57.49 -1.54
CA SER A 10 -40.16 58.01 -1.04
C SER A 10 -40.40 58.57 0.36
N GLY A 11 -39.48 58.37 1.32
CA GLY A 11 -39.68 58.89 2.67
C GLY A 11 -38.46 58.85 3.59
N ARG A 12 -37.44 59.64 3.22
CA ARG A 12 -36.49 60.43 4.05
C ARG A 12 -35.85 59.85 5.32
N VAL A 13 -34.51 59.88 5.22
CA VAL A 13 -33.40 59.88 6.20
C VAL A 13 -33.50 60.91 7.33
N ALA A 14 -33.12 60.48 8.54
CA ALA A 14 -32.37 61.19 9.59
C ALA A 14 -31.90 60.10 10.59
N GLY A 15 -30.69 59.97 11.15
CA GLY A 15 -29.45 60.73 11.18
C GLY A 15 -28.75 60.44 12.53
N LEU A 16 -27.55 59.81 12.49
CA LEU A 16 -26.53 59.64 13.56
C LEU A 16 -26.91 58.71 14.75
N ILE A 17 -26.10 57.72 15.16
CA ILE A 17 -24.71 57.81 15.64
C ILE A 17 -23.92 56.56 15.20
N ALA A 18 -22.70 56.78 14.71
CA ALA A 18 -21.72 55.76 14.40
C ALA A 18 -20.95 55.33 15.65
N VAL A 19 -20.84 54.01 15.87
CA VAL A 19 -19.73 53.40 16.62
C VAL A 19 -19.13 52.32 15.71
N LEU A 20 -18.19 52.75 14.87
CA LEU A 20 -17.31 51.88 14.11
C LEU A 20 -16.27 51.34 15.09
N VAL A 21 -16.45 50.11 15.56
CA VAL A 21 -15.39 49.36 16.22
C VAL A 21 -14.44 48.86 15.12
N THR A 22 -13.48 49.70 14.75
CA THR A 22 -12.33 49.29 13.96
C THR A 22 -11.40 48.48 14.86
N THR A 23 -11.54 47.16 14.83
CA THR A 23 -10.49 46.26 15.31
C THR A 23 -9.32 46.36 14.33
N LEU A 24 -8.30 47.16 14.69
CA LEU A 24 -6.97 47.03 14.11
C LEU A 24 -6.47 45.62 14.44
N ALA A 25 -6.56 44.69 13.48
CA ALA A 25 -5.76 43.49 13.52
C ALA A 25 -4.31 43.90 13.23
N VAL A 26 -3.54 44.08 14.29
CA VAL A 26 -2.08 44.28 14.20
C VAL A 26 -1.52 43.04 13.52
N ALA A 27 -1.04 43.20 12.29
CA ALA A 27 -0.20 42.22 11.63
C ALA A 27 1.12 42.14 12.39
N ALA A 28 1.20 41.20 13.34
CA ALA A 28 2.44 40.82 13.99
C ALA A 28 3.27 40.00 12.99
N CYS A 29 4.06 40.69 12.16
CA CYS A 29 5.26 40.10 11.61
C CYS A 29 6.26 39.92 12.75
N GLY A 30 6.32 38.71 13.30
CA GLY A 30 7.28 38.31 14.32
C GLY A 30 7.77 36.89 14.03
N GLY A 31 8.87 36.79 13.30
CA GLY A 31 9.54 35.54 13.01
C GLY A 31 10.07 34.87 14.27
N GLY A 32 9.74 33.60 14.44
CA GLY A 32 10.37 32.66 15.36
C GLY A 32 10.49 31.32 14.64
N GLY A 33 11.72 30.91 14.35
CA GLY A 33 12.02 29.74 13.52
C GLY A 33 11.48 28.44 14.10
N GLY A 34 10.68 27.75 13.28
CA GLY A 34 10.35 26.34 13.43
C GLY A 34 10.15 25.77 12.03
N TYR A 35 11.17 25.08 11.51
CA TYR A 35 11.05 24.30 10.29
C TYR A 35 10.05 23.16 10.53
N GLY A 36 8.78 23.39 10.28
CA GLY A 36 7.75 22.37 10.38
C GLY A 36 6.59 22.72 9.48
N GLY A 37 6.43 21.98 8.38
CA GLY A 37 5.20 22.02 7.62
C GLY A 37 3.99 21.64 8.49
N PRO A 38 2.77 21.70 7.96
CA PRO A 38 1.58 21.27 8.69
C PRO A 38 1.78 19.86 9.27
N PRO A 39 1.26 19.58 10.48
CA PRO A 39 1.43 18.28 11.13
C PRO A 39 0.86 17.17 10.24
N LEU A 40 1.59 16.05 10.15
CA LEU A 40 1.14 14.88 9.39
C LEU A 40 -0.16 14.32 10.00
N PRO A 41 -1.09 13.79 9.17
CA PRO A 41 -2.32 13.17 9.66
C PRO A 41 -2.01 12.02 10.63
N PRO A 42 -2.81 11.83 11.69
CA PRO A 42 -2.64 10.70 12.60
C PRO A 42 -2.84 9.37 11.86
N ILE A 43 -2.14 8.32 12.30
CA ILE A 43 -2.27 6.97 11.73
C ILE A 43 -3.57 6.35 12.26
N PRO A 44 -4.51 5.93 11.41
CA PRO A 44 -5.74 5.30 11.86
C PRO A 44 -5.49 3.99 12.61
N GLU A 45 -6.35 3.69 13.60
CA GLU A 45 -6.25 2.47 14.42
C GLU A 45 -7.06 1.29 13.86
N GLY A 46 -8.01 1.55 12.97
CA GLY A 46 -8.96 0.57 12.44
C GLY A 46 -8.34 -0.65 11.73
N ILE A 47 -9.08 -1.76 11.80
CA ILE A 47 -8.80 -3.01 11.07
C ILE A 47 -10.06 -3.35 10.24
N PRO A 48 -9.92 -3.57 8.92
CA PRO A 48 -8.70 -3.45 8.13
C PRO A 48 -8.22 -1.98 8.01
N PRO A 49 -6.92 -1.75 7.73
CA PRO A 49 -6.42 -0.43 7.37
C PRO A 49 -7.12 0.15 6.14
N GLY A 50 -7.13 1.48 6.02
CA GLY A 50 -7.74 2.17 4.89
C GLY A 50 -7.11 1.80 3.53
N PRO A 51 -7.88 1.89 2.43
CA PRO A 51 -7.41 1.45 1.12
C PRO A 51 -6.36 2.36 0.47
N GLY A 52 -6.16 3.57 1.01
CA GLY A 52 -5.25 4.59 0.47
C GLY A 52 -5.78 5.32 -0.76
N THR A 53 -4.90 6.03 -1.45
CA THR A 53 -5.22 6.75 -2.69
C THR A 53 -5.86 5.80 -3.71
N PRO A 54 -7.06 6.11 -4.25
CA PRO A 54 -7.68 5.31 -5.29
C PRO A 54 -6.79 5.18 -6.53
N LEU A 55 -6.86 4.02 -7.20
CA LEU A 55 -6.14 3.81 -8.45
C LEU A 55 -6.85 4.55 -9.60
N PRO A 56 -6.11 5.16 -10.54
CA PRO A 56 -6.70 5.64 -11.78
C PRO A 56 -7.19 4.44 -12.64
N PRO A 57 -8.10 4.66 -13.59
CA PRO A 57 -8.44 3.63 -14.57
C PRO A 57 -7.22 3.34 -15.48
N PHE A 58 -6.99 2.06 -15.78
CA PHE A 58 -5.97 1.60 -16.72
C PHE A 58 -6.39 0.26 -17.34
N ASP A 59 -5.77 -0.12 -18.46
CA ASP A 59 -6.07 -1.39 -19.12
C ASP A 59 -5.24 -2.52 -18.50
N ILE A 60 -5.87 -3.38 -17.69
CA ILE A 60 -5.22 -4.52 -17.00
C ILE A 60 -4.77 -5.61 -17.99
N ASP A 61 -5.34 -5.68 -19.20
CA ASP A 61 -5.02 -6.72 -20.20
C ASP A 61 -4.03 -6.24 -21.27
N ALA A 62 -3.49 -5.02 -21.12
CA ALA A 62 -2.49 -4.49 -22.04
C ALA A 62 -1.20 -5.33 -22.02
N PRO A 63 -0.49 -5.46 -23.16
CA PRO A 63 0.72 -6.28 -23.25
C PRO A 63 1.88 -5.70 -22.42
N GLY A 64 2.79 -6.59 -22.02
CA GLY A 64 3.97 -6.23 -21.24
C GLY A 64 3.67 -5.96 -19.77
N ARG A 65 4.55 -5.20 -19.10
CA ARG A 65 4.38 -4.85 -17.68
C ARG A 65 3.30 -3.80 -17.50
N THR A 66 2.05 -4.24 -17.44
CA THR A 66 0.86 -3.39 -17.37
C THR A 66 0.88 -2.40 -16.19
N ALA A 67 1.55 -2.76 -15.09
CA ALA A 67 1.71 -1.93 -13.90
C ALA A 67 2.34 -0.55 -14.20
N GLU A 68 3.11 -0.40 -15.29
CA GLU A 68 3.71 0.87 -15.72
C GLU A 68 2.67 1.97 -16.01
N GLN A 69 1.42 1.61 -16.34
CA GLN A 69 0.34 2.58 -16.52
C GLN A 69 0.00 3.34 -15.22
N LEU A 70 0.42 2.83 -14.06
CA LEU A 70 0.23 3.47 -12.75
C LEU A 70 1.36 4.44 -12.38
N ARG A 71 2.29 4.74 -13.30
CA ARG A 71 3.47 5.58 -13.06
C ARG A 71 3.15 6.91 -12.39
N ASP A 72 2.24 7.70 -12.97
CA ASP A 72 1.90 9.03 -12.46
C ASP A 72 1.28 8.96 -11.05
N TRP A 73 0.41 7.98 -10.82
CA TRP A 73 -0.18 7.71 -9.50
C TRP A 73 0.89 7.33 -8.47
N ALA A 74 1.84 6.49 -8.86
CA ALA A 74 2.93 6.06 -8.01
C ALA A 74 3.92 7.19 -7.70
N GLU A 75 4.30 8.00 -8.70
CA GLU A 75 5.17 9.17 -8.53
C GLU A 75 4.58 10.20 -7.57
N GLY A 76 3.28 10.47 -7.68
CA GLY A 76 2.58 11.43 -6.83
C GLY A 76 2.68 11.17 -5.33
N GLN A 77 3.00 9.93 -4.93
CA GLN A 77 3.07 9.53 -3.52
C GLN A 77 4.39 8.83 -3.11
N SER A 78 5.21 8.37 -4.05
CA SER A 78 6.46 7.63 -3.79
C SER A 78 7.36 8.30 -2.76
N LYS A 79 7.61 9.61 -2.90
CA LYS A 79 8.46 10.36 -1.97
C LYS A 79 7.88 10.41 -0.56
N ALA A 80 6.59 10.71 -0.42
CA ALA A 80 5.92 10.80 0.87
C ALA A 80 5.92 9.44 1.59
N LEU A 81 5.61 8.37 0.86
CA LEU A 81 5.52 7.01 1.39
C LEU A 81 6.89 6.34 1.60
N GLY A 82 7.93 6.81 0.90
CA GLY A 82 9.26 6.17 0.95
C GLY A 82 9.28 4.80 0.28
N ILE A 83 8.45 4.62 -0.75
CA ILE A 83 8.31 3.40 -1.53
C ILE A 83 8.75 3.74 -2.95
N SER A 84 9.54 2.89 -3.61
CA SER A 84 9.91 3.13 -5.01
C SER A 84 8.67 3.16 -5.89
N VAL A 85 8.75 3.90 -7.01
CA VAL A 85 7.66 3.99 -7.98
C VAL A 85 7.28 2.60 -8.48
N THR A 86 8.27 1.79 -8.88
CA THR A 86 8.03 0.41 -9.36
C THR A 86 7.32 -0.47 -8.34
N ALA A 87 7.67 -0.36 -7.05
CA ALA A 87 6.99 -1.13 -6.00
C ALA A 87 5.54 -0.67 -5.80
N LEU A 88 5.26 0.63 -5.88
CA LEU A 88 3.89 1.14 -5.82
C LEU A 88 3.05 0.66 -7.00
N GLU A 89 3.58 0.75 -8.22
CA GLU A 89 2.95 0.22 -9.43
C GLU A 89 2.56 -1.26 -9.23
N ALA A 90 3.48 -2.09 -8.74
CA ALA A 90 3.23 -3.50 -8.46
C ALA A 90 2.08 -3.73 -7.46
N TYR A 91 2.06 -2.98 -6.34
CA TYR A 91 0.99 -3.11 -5.33
C TYR A 91 -0.37 -2.64 -5.85
N GLY A 92 -0.39 -1.53 -6.62
CA GLY A 92 -1.60 -1.02 -7.24
C GLY A 92 -2.15 -1.98 -8.28
N TYR A 93 -1.28 -2.49 -9.15
CA TYR A 93 -1.63 -3.49 -10.16
C TYR A 93 -2.21 -4.76 -9.53
N ALA A 94 -1.54 -5.32 -8.52
CA ALA A 94 -2.01 -6.51 -7.82
C ALA A 94 -3.40 -6.31 -7.20
N ALA A 95 -3.65 -5.17 -6.55
CA ALA A 95 -4.96 -4.84 -6.00
C ALA A 95 -6.04 -4.70 -7.09
N ALA A 96 -5.72 -4.08 -8.22
CA ALA A 96 -6.65 -3.93 -9.35
C ALA A 96 -7.02 -5.28 -9.99
N VAL A 97 -6.03 -6.17 -10.18
CA VAL A 97 -6.27 -7.53 -10.68
C VAL A 97 -7.20 -8.30 -9.74
N MET A 98 -7.00 -8.19 -8.42
CA MET A 98 -7.88 -8.84 -7.45
C MET A 98 -9.27 -8.21 -7.39
N ALA A 99 -9.40 -6.89 -7.52
CA ALA A 99 -10.70 -6.23 -7.60
C ALA A 99 -11.54 -6.71 -8.80
N ARG A 100 -10.90 -7.05 -9.92
CA ARG A 100 -11.56 -7.61 -11.10
C ARG A 100 -11.87 -9.11 -10.97
N SER A 101 -10.92 -9.90 -10.48
CA SER A 101 -11.01 -11.37 -10.48
C SER A 101 -11.68 -11.97 -9.23
N ARG A 102 -11.62 -11.28 -8.09
CA ARG A 102 -12.21 -11.64 -6.79
C ARG A 102 -12.76 -10.38 -6.10
N PRO A 103 -13.82 -9.76 -6.64
CA PRO A 103 -14.38 -8.52 -6.09
C PRO A 103 -14.89 -8.65 -4.65
N ASP A 104 -15.20 -9.88 -4.22
CA ASP A 104 -15.59 -10.22 -2.84
C ASP A 104 -14.44 -10.12 -1.83
N CYS A 105 -13.19 -10.11 -2.31
CA CYS A 105 -12.01 -10.05 -1.45
C CYS A 105 -11.74 -8.65 -0.89
N GLY A 106 -11.74 -7.62 -1.74
CA GLY A 106 -11.49 -6.24 -1.32
C GLY A 106 -10.09 -5.97 -0.74
N ILE A 107 -9.06 -6.72 -1.16
CA ILE A 107 -7.67 -6.41 -0.77
C ILE A 107 -7.25 -5.03 -1.29
N ALA A 108 -6.65 -4.22 -0.40
CA ALA A 108 -6.10 -2.91 -0.75
C ALA A 108 -4.59 -2.96 -1.01
N TRP A 109 -4.09 -2.10 -1.90
CA TRP A 109 -2.65 -1.96 -2.16
C TRP A 109 -1.84 -1.61 -0.91
N THR A 110 -2.46 -0.91 0.06
CA THR A 110 -1.84 -0.57 1.36
C THR A 110 -1.52 -1.81 2.19
N THR A 111 -2.33 -2.87 2.10
CA THR A 111 -2.05 -4.15 2.79
C THR A 111 -0.80 -4.81 2.20
N LEU A 112 -0.69 -4.88 0.87
CA LEU A 112 0.49 -5.41 0.19
C LEU A 112 1.75 -4.59 0.52
N ALA A 113 1.64 -3.26 0.49
CA ALA A 113 2.73 -2.38 0.90
C ALA A 113 3.12 -2.60 2.37
N GLY A 114 2.16 -2.78 3.27
CA GLY A 114 2.40 -3.07 4.68
C GLY A 114 3.20 -4.37 4.88
N ILE A 115 2.83 -5.43 4.17
CA ILE A 115 3.55 -6.73 4.17
C ILE A 115 4.97 -6.53 3.64
N ALA A 116 5.12 -5.99 2.43
CA ALA A 116 6.43 -5.79 1.81
C ALA A 116 7.36 -4.90 2.65
N ARG A 117 6.81 -3.94 3.42
CA ARG A 117 7.58 -3.12 4.37
C ARG A 117 8.17 -3.99 5.49
N VAL A 118 7.35 -4.82 6.11
CA VAL A 118 7.76 -5.70 7.22
C VAL A 118 8.74 -6.76 6.74
N GLU A 119 8.48 -7.37 5.59
CA GLU A 119 9.33 -8.44 5.04
C GLU A 119 10.71 -7.93 4.62
N THR A 120 10.76 -6.90 3.76
CA THR A 120 12.02 -6.54 3.09
C THR A 120 12.21 -5.05 2.86
N LYS A 121 11.48 -4.19 3.58
CA LYS A 121 11.50 -2.73 3.33
C LYS A 121 11.20 -2.42 1.85
N HIS A 122 10.18 -3.06 1.28
CA HIS A 122 9.78 -2.92 -0.13
C HIS A 122 10.85 -3.37 -1.13
N GLY A 123 11.49 -4.52 -0.88
CA GLY A 123 12.53 -5.05 -1.76
C GLY A 123 13.88 -4.34 -1.64
N THR A 124 14.15 -3.67 -0.51
CA THR A 124 15.41 -2.91 -0.30
C THR A 124 16.27 -3.44 0.85
N HIS A 125 15.86 -4.53 1.49
CA HIS A 125 16.62 -5.17 2.54
C HIS A 125 18.00 -5.64 2.05
N GLY A 126 19.02 -5.54 2.91
CA GLY A 126 20.36 -6.04 2.58
C GLY A 126 21.07 -5.27 1.46
N GLY A 127 20.64 -4.05 1.13
CA GLY A 127 21.19 -3.26 0.03
C GLY A 127 20.61 -3.60 -1.34
N ALA A 128 19.61 -4.48 -1.40
CA ALA A 128 18.84 -4.74 -2.61
C ALA A 128 18.13 -3.49 -3.14
N ARG A 129 17.84 -3.51 -4.43
CA ARG A 129 17.03 -2.48 -5.09
C ARG A 129 16.04 -3.14 -6.04
N VAL A 130 14.90 -2.48 -6.21
CA VAL A 130 13.91 -2.81 -7.23
C VAL A 130 14.31 -2.11 -8.52
N GLY A 131 14.57 -2.87 -9.58
CA GLY A 131 14.82 -2.39 -10.94
C GLY A 131 13.56 -1.86 -11.62
N PRO A 132 13.69 -1.17 -12.75
CA PRO A 132 12.53 -0.63 -13.49
C PRO A 132 11.59 -1.73 -14.01
N ASP A 133 12.11 -2.93 -14.24
CA ASP A 133 11.40 -4.15 -14.67
C ASP A 133 10.76 -4.94 -13.50
N GLY A 134 10.85 -4.41 -12.28
CA GLY A 134 10.36 -5.07 -11.07
C GLY A 134 11.36 -6.05 -10.43
N LYS A 135 12.49 -6.35 -11.10
CA LYS A 135 13.47 -7.31 -10.57
C LYS A 135 14.17 -6.75 -9.34
N VAL A 136 14.20 -7.54 -8.27
CA VAL A 136 14.94 -7.23 -7.04
C VAL A 136 16.36 -7.79 -7.11
N SER A 137 17.37 -6.93 -6.94
CA SER A 137 18.78 -7.31 -7.03
C SER A 137 19.68 -6.62 -5.98
N PRO A 138 20.61 -7.34 -5.32
CA PRO A 138 20.72 -8.81 -5.33
C PRO A 138 19.46 -9.48 -4.75
N PRO A 139 19.21 -10.77 -5.07
CA PRO A 139 18.09 -11.52 -4.51
C PRO A 139 18.09 -11.47 -2.98
N ILE A 140 16.90 -11.34 -2.40
CA ILE A 140 16.73 -11.33 -0.95
C ILE A 140 16.40 -12.76 -0.50
N ARG A 141 17.23 -13.34 0.36
CA ARG A 141 17.01 -14.65 0.95
C ARG A 141 16.96 -14.52 2.46
N GLY A 142 15.89 -15.02 3.06
CA GLY A 142 15.71 -15.05 4.50
C GLY A 142 16.69 -15.98 5.20
N PRO A 143 16.70 -15.98 6.55
CA PRO A 143 17.40 -16.97 7.34
C PRO A 143 16.93 -18.40 7.02
N VAL A 144 17.74 -19.39 7.39
CA VAL A 144 17.39 -20.80 7.25
C VAL A 144 16.24 -21.13 8.19
N LEU A 145 15.22 -21.81 7.68
CA LEU A 145 14.07 -22.28 8.44
C LEU A 145 14.37 -23.69 9.02
N ASP A 146 15.32 -23.78 9.94
CA ASP A 146 15.83 -25.05 10.50
C ASP A 146 15.27 -25.41 11.88
N GLY A 147 14.36 -24.62 12.44
CA GLY A 147 13.81 -24.84 13.78
C GLY A 147 14.68 -24.33 14.94
N SER A 148 15.78 -23.61 14.65
CA SER A 148 16.53 -22.88 15.68
C SER A 148 15.65 -21.84 16.41
N PRO A 149 16.03 -21.36 17.61
CA PRO A 149 15.16 -20.47 18.39
C PRO A 149 14.66 -19.25 17.61
N GLY A 150 13.34 -19.16 17.45
CA GLY A 150 12.69 -18.09 16.68
C GLY A 150 12.50 -18.37 15.20
N MET A 151 12.94 -19.54 14.71
CA MET A 151 12.78 -19.98 13.33
C MET A 151 11.78 -21.13 13.24
N GLU A 152 10.86 -21.06 12.27
CA GLU A 152 10.08 -22.24 11.91
C GLU A 152 10.99 -23.30 11.27
N GLN A 153 10.65 -24.57 11.42
CA GLN A 153 11.33 -25.67 10.74
C GLN A 153 10.57 -26.02 9.47
N VAL A 154 11.14 -25.70 8.31
CA VAL A 154 10.53 -25.91 7.00
C VAL A 154 11.55 -26.52 6.05
N LEU A 155 11.23 -27.68 5.50
CA LEU A 155 12.06 -28.34 4.48
C LEU A 155 11.75 -27.76 3.11
N ASP A 156 12.78 -27.52 2.32
CA ASP A 156 12.65 -27.31 0.88
C ASP A 156 12.56 -28.69 0.22
N THR A 157 11.34 -29.10 -0.08
CA THR A 157 11.04 -30.46 -0.56
C THR A 157 11.68 -30.78 -1.91
N GLU A 158 11.79 -29.79 -2.81
CA GLU A 158 12.39 -29.96 -4.12
C GLU A 158 13.93 -30.04 -4.00
N ALA A 159 14.54 -29.13 -3.24
CA ALA A 159 15.97 -29.18 -2.99
C ALA A 159 16.36 -30.45 -2.23
N SER A 160 15.58 -30.87 -1.24
CA SER A 160 15.80 -32.12 -0.52
C SER A 160 15.75 -33.35 -1.42
N ALA A 161 14.77 -33.41 -2.34
CA ALA A 161 14.68 -34.51 -3.29
C ALA A 161 15.88 -34.54 -4.25
N LYS A 162 16.36 -33.37 -4.67
CA LYS A 162 17.50 -33.23 -5.58
C LYS A 162 18.84 -33.61 -4.93
N GLU A 163 19.08 -33.17 -3.71
CA GLU A 163 20.37 -33.36 -3.01
C GLU A 163 20.43 -34.70 -2.26
N GLY A 164 19.30 -35.39 -2.08
CA GLY A 164 19.25 -36.69 -1.39
C GLY A 164 19.40 -36.61 0.13
N HIS A 165 19.28 -35.41 0.71
CA HIS A 165 19.28 -35.17 2.16
C HIS A 165 18.38 -33.98 2.53
N ALA A 166 18.14 -33.78 3.83
CA ALA A 166 17.34 -32.65 4.32
C ALA A 166 18.03 -31.32 3.95
N VAL A 167 17.28 -30.43 3.30
CA VAL A 167 17.63 -29.05 2.97
C VAL A 167 16.50 -28.19 3.52
N TYR A 168 16.86 -27.22 4.36
CA TYR A 168 15.89 -26.32 4.96
C TYR A 168 15.64 -25.11 4.07
N ALA A 169 14.38 -24.71 3.98
CA ALA A 169 13.94 -23.61 3.16
C ALA A 169 14.52 -22.28 3.63
N ARG A 170 14.58 -21.33 2.68
CA ARG A 170 14.76 -19.91 2.95
C ARG A 170 13.65 -19.16 2.26
N ALA A 171 13.08 -18.18 2.96
CA ALA A 171 12.15 -17.24 2.36
C ALA A 171 12.80 -16.45 1.22
N MET A 172 12.04 -16.16 0.15
CA MET A 172 12.55 -15.62 -1.11
C MET A 172 11.89 -14.28 -1.47
N GLY A 173 12.71 -13.37 -2.00
CA GLY A 173 12.25 -12.16 -2.68
C GLY A 173 11.63 -11.10 -1.77
N PRO A 174 11.01 -10.06 -2.35
CA PRO A 174 10.50 -8.90 -1.61
C PRO A 174 9.35 -9.23 -0.65
N PHE A 175 8.65 -10.35 -0.87
CA PHE A 175 7.54 -10.83 -0.04
C PHE A 175 7.90 -12.05 0.83
N GLN A 176 9.16 -12.49 0.79
CA GLN A 176 9.67 -13.57 1.64
C GLN A 176 8.83 -14.86 1.54
N PHE A 177 8.45 -15.25 0.31
CA PHE A 177 7.74 -16.51 0.09
C PHE A 177 8.62 -17.72 0.41
N ILE A 178 8.05 -18.70 1.09
CA ILE A 178 8.65 -20.04 1.22
C ILE A 178 8.50 -20.79 -0.12
N PRO A 179 9.50 -21.61 -0.55
CA PRO A 179 9.48 -22.33 -1.83
C PRO A 179 8.18 -23.09 -2.12
N GLU A 180 7.66 -23.87 -1.18
CA GLU A 180 6.42 -24.64 -1.36
C GLU A 180 5.20 -23.73 -1.60
N THR A 181 5.14 -22.59 -0.92
CA THR A 181 4.07 -21.61 -1.14
C THR A 181 4.20 -21.00 -2.52
N TRP A 182 5.42 -20.62 -2.93
CA TRP A 182 5.65 -20.08 -4.27
C TRP A 182 5.27 -21.08 -5.36
N GLN A 183 5.66 -22.34 -5.22
CA GLN A 183 5.33 -23.40 -6.19
C GLN A 183 3.81 -23.55 -6.38
N ARG A 184 3.01 -23.32 -5.34
CA ARG A 184 1.55 -23.43 -5.39
C ARG A 184 0.85 -22.15 -5.87
N TRP A 185 1.40 -20.99 -5.53
CA TRP A 185 0.69 -19.71 -5.66
C TRP A 185 1.33 -18.73 -6.65
N GLY A 186 2.59 -18.92 -7.00
CA GLY A 186 3.37 -18.05 -7.87
C GLY A 186 2.66 -17.76 -9.18
N VAL A 187 2.69 -16.49 -9.58
CA VAL A 187 2.16 -16.03 -10.87
C VAL A 187 3.13 -15.06 -11.51
N ASP A 188 3.22 -15.14 -12.83
CA ASP A 188 3.78 -14.10 -13.67
C ASP A 188 2.79 -12.93 -13.74
N ALA A 189 3.21 -11.77 -13.26
CA ALA A 189 2.42 -10.55 -13.22
C ALA A 189 3.04 -9.41 -14.03
N ASN A 190 4.31 -9.50 -14.41
CA ASN A 190 4.96 -8.53 -15.32
C ASN A 190 4.82 -8.92 -16.81
N GLY A 191 4.30 -10.12 -17.11
CA GLY A 191 4.00 -10.60 -18.45
C GLY A 191 5.21 -11.08 -19.25
N ASP A 192 6.30 -11.46 -18.59
CA ASP A 192 7.53 -11.94 -19.25
C ASP A 192 7.57 -13.46 -19.51
N GLY A 193 6.54 -14.19 -19.04
CA GLY A 193 6.40 -15.62 -19.17
C GLY A 193 6.99 -16.43 -18.01
N VAL A 194 7.54 -15.79 -16.97
CA VAL A 194 8.20 -16.46 -15.85
C VAL A 194 7.64 -15.94 -14.52
N ALA A 195 7.12 -16.84 -13.67
CA ALA A 195 6.79 -16.50 -12.30
C ALA A 195 8.06 -16.49 -11.43
N ASP A 196 8.60 -15.31 -11.15
CA ASP A 196 9.86 -15.10 -10.43
C ASP A 196 9.63 -14.54 -9.01
N PRO A 197 9.99 -15.28 -7.93
CA PRO A 197 9.81 -14.78 -6.57
C PRO A 197 10.64 -13.53 -6.28
N ASP A 198 11.69 -13.27 -7.06
CA ASP A 198 12.53 -12.07 -6.94
C ASP A 198 12.05 -10.91 -7.82
N ASN A 199 10.92 -11.05 -8.53
CA ASN A 199 10.23 -9.92 -9.18
C ASN A 199 9.12 -9.38 -8.27
N ILE A 200 9.10 -8.06 -8.02
CA ILE A 200 8.13 -7.45 -7.11
C ILE A 200 6.69 -7.45 -7.63
N ASP A 201 6.49 -7.43 -8.95
CA ASP A 201 5.16 -7.50 -9.57
C ASP A 201 4.55 -8.89 -9.32
N ASP A 202 5.32 -9.93 -9.64
CA ASP A 202 4.94 -11.34 -9.44
C ASP A 202 4.67 -11.64 -7.98
N ALA A 203 5.59 -11.20 -7.11
CA ALA A 203 5.48 -11.40 -5.68
C ALA A 203 4.26 -10.66 -5.08
N ALA A 204 3.98 -9.44 -5.53
CA ALA A 204 2.83 -8.66 -5.05
C ALA A 204 1.50 -9.32 -5.46
N LEU A 205 1.35 -9.73 -6.72
CA LEU A 205 0.11 -10.38 -7.16
C LEU A 205 -0.04 -11.77 -6.54
N THR A 206 1.04 -12.52 -6.39
CA THR A 206 1.04 -13.80 -5.67
C THR A 206 0.56 -13.62 -4.23
N ALA A 207 1.07 -12.61 -3.52
CA ALA A 207 0.62 -12.28 -2.17
C ALA A 207 -0.85 -11.90 -2.13
N ALA A 208 -1.32 -11.08 -3.07
CA ALA A 208 -2.72 -10.68 -3.15
C ALA A 208 -3.65 -11.89 -3.33
N ARG A 209 -3.30 -12.81 -4.25
CA ARG A 209 -4.03 -14.07 -4.48
C ARG A 209 -4.08 -14.94 -3.23
N TYR A 210 -2.92 -15.12 -2.58
CA TYR A 210 -2.81 -15.91 -1.36
C TYR A 210 -3.67 -15.34 -0.24
N LEU A 211 -3.54 -14.04 0.05
CA LEU A 211 -4.29 -13.36 1.12
C LEU A 211 -5.79 -13.43 0.88
N CYS A 212 -6.26 -13.15 -0.35
CA CYS A 212 -7.67 -13.27 -0.69
C CYS A 212 -8.21 -14.70 -0.50
N ALA A 213 -7.44 -15.71 -0.90
CA ALA A 213 -7.85 -17.11 -0.73
C ALA A 213 -7.90 -17.54 0.75
N ARG A 214 -7.03 -16.97 1.60
CA ARG A 214 -6.93 -17.34 3.02
C ARG A 214 -7.88 -16.55 3.93
N GLY A 215 -8.16 -15.29 3.60
CA GLY A 215 -9.03 -14.43 4.41
C GLY A 215 -10.45 -14.28 3.88
N GLY A 216 -10.73 -14.64 2.62
CA GLY A 216 -12.03 -14.41 2.00
C GLY A 216 -12.27 -12.91 1.83
N ASN A 217 -13.09 -12.30 2.71
CA ASN A 217 -13.42 -10.88 2.66
C ASN A 217 -12.48 -10.04 3.55
N LEU A 218 -11.47 -9.41 2.93
CA LEU A 218 -10.47 -8.57 3.56
C LEU A 218 -10.96 -7.15 3.86
N THR A 219 -12.20 -6.80 3.50
CA THR A 219 -12.84 -5.56 3.98
C THR A 219 -13.39 -5.71 5.40
N THR A 220 -13.38 -6.93 5.96
CA THR A 220 -13.78 -7.21 7.35
C THR A 220 -12.56 -7.37 8.25
N ALA A 221 -12.72 -7.05 9.53
CA ALA A 221 -11.64 -7.25 10.49
C ALA A 221 -11.26 -8.72 10.63
N GLU A 222 -12.23 -9.64 10.60
CA GLU A 222 -12.01 -11.07 10.71
C GLU A 222 -11.22 -11.62 9.51
N GLY A 223 -11.69 -11.36 8.29
CA GLY A 223 -11.04 -11.87 7.08
C GLY A 223 -9.63 -11.28 6.88
N TRP A 224 -9.42 -10.01 7.22
CA TRP A 224 -8.10 -9.40 7.16
C TRP A 224 -7.13 -10.04 8.17
N GLN A 225 -7.54 -10.21 9.43
CA GLN A 225 -6.70 -10.87 10.45
C GLN A 225 -6.40 -12.33 10.07
N GLN A 226 -7.39 -13.06 9.58
CA GLN A 226 -7.22 -14.44 9.12
C GLN A 226 -6.21 -14.53 7.95
N ALA A 227 -6.28 -13.61 6.99
CA ALA A 227 -5.31 -13.54 5.90
C ALA A 227 -3.88 -13.32 6.42
N LEU A 228 -3.70 -12.40 7.37
CA LEU A 228 -2.39 -12.07 7.90
C LEU A 228 -1.80 -13.17 8.78
N TRP A 229 -2.61 -13.83 9.61
CA TRP A 229 -2.16 -15.01 10.36
C TRP A 229 -1.85 -16.21 9.47
N ALA A 230 -2.52 -16.33 8.32
CA ALA A 230 -2.17 -17.34 7.32
C ALA A 230 -0.87 -17.00 6.59
N TYR A 231 -0.48 -15.73 6.53
CA TYR A 231 0.80 -15.29 5.98
C TYR A 231 1.93 -15.50 7.00
N ASN A 232 1.72 -15.08 8.24
CA ASN A 232 2.62 -15.30 9.37
C ASN A 232 1.81 -15.34 10.67
N LYS A 233 1.88 -16.45 11.42
CA LYS A 233 1.09 -16.69 12.63
C LYS A 233 1.65 -15.92 13.85
N SER A 234 1.64 -14.59 13.77
CA SER A 234 2.16 -13.69 14.80
C SER A 234 1.33 -12.40 14.90
N ASP A 235 0.83 -12.12 16.11
CA ASP A 235 0.08 -10.87 16.38
C ASP A 235 0.97 -9.63 16.22
N ILE A 236 2.24 -9.73 16.63
CA ILE A 236 3.21 -8.63 16.47
C ILE A 236 3.43 -8.34 14.99
N TYR A 237 3.58 -9.38 14.17
CA TYR A 237 3.68 -9.22 12.72
C TYR A 237 2.45 -8.53 12.14
N MET A 238 1.26 -9.03 12.47
CA MET A 238 -0.01 -8.48 11.99
C MET A 238 -0.17 -7.00 12.38
N GLN A 239 0.16 -6.63 13.62
CA GLN A 239 0.09 -5.25 14.09
C GLN A 239 1.11 -4.33 13.41
N ASN A 240 2.31 -4.83 13.11
CA ASN A 240 3.31 -4.09 12.33
C ASN A 240 2.81 -3.83 10.91
N VAL A 241 2.28 -4.86 10.23
CA VAL A 241 1.68 -4.72 8.89
C VAL A 241 0.52 -3.73 8.92
N ARG A 242 -0.40 -3.86 9.88
CA ARG A 242 -1.54 -2.95 10.06
C ARG A 242 -1.06 -1.50 10.20
N THR A 243 -0.05 -1.26 11.02
CA THR A 243 0.48 0.08 11.28
C THR A 243 1.08 0.71 10.03
N HIS A 244 1.88 -0.04 9.26
CA HIS A 244 2.43 0.45 8.00
C HIS A 244 1.34 0.70 6.95
N ALA A 245 0.42 -0.25 6.77
CA ALA A 245 -0.70 -0.10 5.85
C ALA A 245 -1.59 1.11 6.20
N ALA A 246 -1.89 1.31 7.49
CA ALA A 246 -2.67 2.46 7.96
C ALA A 246 -1.95 3.78 7.72
N ALA A 247 -0.63 3.85 7.94
CA ALA A 247 0.15 5.04 7.64
C ALA A 247 0.14 5.37 6.14
N TYR A 248 0.32 4.37 5.28
CA TYR A 248 0.25 4.53 3.83
C TYR A 248 -1.14 4.97 3.36
N SER A 249 -2.20 4.51 4.04
CA SER A 249 -3.58 4.91 3.72
C SER A 249 -3.86 6.40 3.88
N VAL A 250 -3.06 7.10 4.69
CA VAL A 250 -3.16 8.56 4.91
C VAL A 250 -1.94 9.32 4.37
N GLY A 251 -1.20 8.71 3.42
CA GLY A 251 -0.17 9.41 2.66
C GLY A 251 1.15 9.65 3.40
N ARG A 252 1.46 8.87 4.45
CA ARG A 252 2.68 9.04 5.26
C ARG A 252 3.38 7.73 5.58
N ARG A 253 4.59 7.85 6.12
CA ARG A 253 5.32 6.75 6.76
C ARG A 253 4.87 6.58 8.21
N ALA A 254 4.92 5.33 8.67
CA ALA A 254 4.87 4.99 10.10
C ALA A 254 6.22 5.31 10.75
#